data_AF-A0A6L3X7X9-F1
#
_entry.id   AF-A0A6L3X7X9-F1
#
_cell.length_a   1.000
_cell.length_b   1.000
_cell.length_c   1.000
_cell.angle_alpha   90.00
_cell.angle_beta   90.00
_cell.angle_gamma   90.00
#
_symmetry.space_group_name_H-M   'P 1'
#
loop_
_entity.id
_entity.type
_entity.pdbx_description
1 polymer ?
#
loop_
_entity_poly.entity_id
_entity_poly.type
_entity_poly.pdbx_seq_one_letter_code
_entity_poly.pdbx_strand_id
1 'polypeptide(L)'
;MCIRARLTPGIIEMSATSNVPDEEVFGPLLCVWRYDDFESAIEMANNTRYGLSSGLISPHREKFEQLLLEARAGIVNWNKPLTGAASTAPFGGVG
;
A
#
# COMPACT_ATOMS: atom_id res chain seq x y z
N MET A 1 -17.11 -31.29 7.33
CA MET A 1 -16.60 -29.93 7.63
C MET A 1 -15.74 -29.49 6.44
N CYS A 2 -16.20 -28.52 5.66
CA CYS A 2 -15.68 -28.24 4.32
C CYS A 2 -14.41 -27.36 4.38
N ILE A 3 -13.26 -27.86 3.93
CA ILE A 3 -11.92 -27.22 4.02
C ILE A 3 -11.71 -26.18 2.88
N ARG A 4 -12.76 -25.75 2.17
CA ARG A 4 -12.64 -25.05 0.88
C ARG A 4 -12.15 -23.60 0.91
N ALA A 5 -11.92 -23.00 2.07
CA ALA A 5 -11.48 -21.60 2.20
C ALA A 5 -10.07 -21.44 2.81
N ARG A 6 -9.26 -22.51 2.85
CA ARG A 6 -7.86 -22.41 3.28
C ARG A 6 -6.96 -22.06 2.09
N LEU A 7 -6.42 -20.85 2.11
CA LEU A 7 -5.41 -20.37 1.17
C LEU A 7 -4.11 -20.13 1.93
N THR A 8 -2.98 -20.48 1.33
CA THR A 8 -1.65 -20.09 1.81
C THR A 8 -1.32 -18.67 1.32
N PRO A 9 -0.50 -17.90 2.06
CA PRO A 9 -0.04 -16.59 1.60
C PRO A 9 0.79 -16.68 0.32
N GLY A 10 0.62 -15.70 -0.57
CA GLY A 10 1.43 -15.51 -1.77
C GLY A 10 2.15 -14.17 -1.77
N ILE A 11 3.40 -14.16 -2.24
CA ILE A 11 4.16 -12.94 -2.52
C ILE A 11 4.62 -13.04 -3.97
N ILE A 12 4.28 -12.06 -4.80
CA ILE A 12 4.62 -12.04 -6.22
C ILE A 12 5.42 -10.78 -6.53
N GLU A 13 6.56 -10.95 -7.17
CA GLU A 13 7.36 -9.87 -7.72
C GLU A 13 6.76 -9.46 -9.07
N MET A 14 6.46 -8.18 -9.25
CA MET A 14 5.65 -7.65 -10.35
C MET A 14 6.39 -6.63 -11.23
N SER A 15 7.68 -6.35 -10.97
CA SER A 15 8.42 -5.28 -11.67
C SER A 15 8.58 -5.51 -13.17
N ALA A 16 8.56 -6.77 -13.63
CA ALA A 16 8.63 -7.11 -15.05
C ALA A 16 7.25 -7.24 -15.73
N THR A 17 6.16 -7.03 -14.99
CA THR A 17 4.80 -7.23 -15.48
C THR A 17 4.25 -5.95 -16.10
N SER A 18 3.57 -6.07 -17.24
CA SER A 18 2.86 -4.97 -17.91
C SER A 18 1.35 -5.22 -17.94
N ASN A 19 0.56 -4.17 -18.07
CA ASN A 19 -0.92 -4.23 -18.13
C ASN A 19 -1.57 -4.92 -16.92
N VAL A 20 -1.00 -4.72 -15.72
CA VAL A 20 -1.62 -5.20 -14.47
C VAL A 20 -2.92 -4.41 -14.23
N PRO A 21 -4.07 -5.08 -14.08
CA PRO A 21 -5.31 -4.39 -13.71
C PRO A 21 -5.17 -3.72 -12.35
N ASP A 22 -5.66 -2.48 -12.24
CA ASP A 22 -5.75 -1.73 -10.98
C ASP A 22 -6.94 -2.23 -10.14
N GLU A 23 -6.87 -3.48 -9.68
CA GLU A 23 -7.93 -4.18 -8.97
C GLU A 23 -7.46 -4.70 -7.61
N GLU A 24 -8.34 -4.61 -6.62
CA GLU A 24 -8.09 -5.13 -5.28
C GLU A 24 -8.39 -6.64 -5.20
N VAL A 25 -7.38 -7.42 -4.82
CA VAL A 25 -7.55 -8.83 -4.48
C VAL A 25 -7.76 -8.96 -2.97
N PHE A 26 -9.01 -9.18 -2.55
CA PHE A 26 -9.38 -9.43 -1.14
C PHE A 26 -8.95 -10.82 -0.66
N GLY A 27 -7.64 -11.05 -0.55
CA GLY A 27 -7.05 -12.33 -0.14
C GLY A 27 -5.60 -12.21 0.33
N PRO A 28 -4.97 -13.33 0.72
CA PRO A 28 -3.61 -13.32 1.26
C PRO A 28 -2.56 -13.26 0.14
N LEU A 29 -2.62 -12.24 -0.72
CA LEU A 29 -1.73 -12.04 -1.86
C LEU A 29 -1.07 -10.67 -1.80
N LEU A 30 0.26 -10.64 -1.68
CA LEU A 30 1.06 -9.41 -1.70
C LEU A 30 1.80 -9.30 -3.04
N CYS A 31 1.68 -8.15 -3.69
CA CYS A 31 2.48 -7.80 -4.85
C CYS A 31 3.65 -6.91 -4.42
N VAL A 32 4.82 -7.15 -5.01
CA VAL A 32 6.07 -6.42 -4.73
C VAL A 32 6.56 -5.78 -6.02
N TRP A 33 6.82 -4.48 -5.97
CA TRP A 33 7.48 -3.74 -7.03
C TRP A 33 8.78 -3.14 -6.52
N ARG A 34 9.79 -3.13 -7.38
CA ARG A 34 11.06 -2.47 -7.15
C ARG A 34 11.02 -1.07 -7.77
N TYR A 35 11.71 -0.14 -7.12
CA TYR A 35 11.92 1.22 -7.57
C TYR A 35 13.39 1.57 -7.34
N ASP A 36 13.91 2.52 -8.11
CA ASP A 36 15.31 2.95 -8.02
C ASP A 36 15.48 4.17 -7.10
N ASP A 37 14.49 5.05 -7.06
CA ASP A 37 14.47 6.26 -6.25
C ASP A 37 13.12 6.48 -5.55
N PHE A 38 13.13 7.35 -4.54
CA PHE A 38 11.97 7.53 -3.67
C PHE A 38 10.83 8.32 -4.33
N GLU A 39 11.12 9.20 -5.28
CA GLU A 39 10.08 9.93 -6.03
C GLU A 39 9.29 8.95 -6.89
N SER A 40 9.99 8.08 -7.63
CA SER A 40 9.40 6.97 -8.37
C SER A 40 8.54 6.07 -7.47
N ALA A 41 8.97 5.81 -6.23
CA ALA A 41 8.19 5.01 -5.28
C ALA A 41 6.85 5.67 -4.91
N ILE A 42 6.84 7.00 -4.71
CA ILE A 42 5.61 7.76 -4.41
C ILE A 42 4.70 7.79 -5.64
N GLU A 43 5.24 8.02 -6.83
CA GLU A 43 4.47 7.99 -8.08
C GLU A 43 3.81 6.63 -8.28
N MET A 44 4.56 5.54 -8.08
CA MET A 44 4.04 4.17 -8.16
C MET A 44 2.97 3.89 -7.09
N ALA A 45 3.18 4.34 -5.85
CA ALA A 45 2.21 4.16 -4.76
C ALA A 45 0.91 4.93 -5.00
N ASN A 46 0.98 6.08 -5.66
CA ASN A 46 -0.17 6.90 -6.05
C ASN A 46 -0.81 6.46 -7.37
N ASN A 47 -0.18 5.57 -8.15
CA ASN A 47 -0.68 5.07 -9.43
C ASN A 47 -1.74 3.97 -9.23
N THR A 48 -2.82 4.35 -8.56
CA THR A 48 -4.02 3.55 -8.36
C THR A 48 -5.22 4.49 -8.29
N ARG A 49 -6.41 4.01 -8.67
CA ARG A 49 -7.67 4.73 -8.51
C ARG A 49 -8.14 4.81 -7.07
N TYR A 50 -7.57 3.99 -6.19
CA TYR A 50 -7.89 3.95 -4.77
C TYR A 50 -7.06 4.98 -3.98
N GLY A 51 -7.35 5.11 -2.69
CA GLY A 51 -6.61 6.01 -1.80
C GLY A 51 -6.97 5.83 -0.33
N LEU A 52 -7.11 4.59 0.13
CA LEU A 52 -7.48 4.30 1.52
C LEU A 52 -6.31 4.48 2.49
N SER A 53 -5.24 3.70 2.30
CA SER A 53 -4.10 3.68 3.21
C SER A 53 -2.79 3.58 2.45
N SER A 54 -1.82 4.37 2.90
CA SER A 54 -0.42 4.32 2.47
C SER A 54 0.49 4.37 3.69
N GLY A 55 1.75 3.98 3.54
CA GLY A 55 2.68 4.07 4.64
C GLY A 55 4.13 3.84 4.25
N LEU A 56 5.02 4.32 5.10
CA LEU A 56 6.46 4.24 4.93
C LEU A 56 7.11 3.52 6.10
N ILE A 57 7.97 2.56 5.78
CA ILE A 57 8.92 1.99 6.74
C ILE A 57 10.30 2.58 6.40
N SER A 58 10.79 3.49 7.24
CA SER A 58 12.05 4.21 7.01
C SER A 58 12.54 4.86 8.30
N PRO A 59 13.88 4.91 8.55
CA PRO A 59 14.44 5.71 9.63
C PRO A 59 14.51 7.21 9.29
N HIS A 60 14.35 7.57 8.00
CA HIS A 60 14.46 8.93 7.47
C HIS A 60 13.15 9.68 7.61
N ARG A 61 13.14 10.71 8.46
CA ARG A 61 11.96 11.54 8.74
C ARG A 61 11.59 12.39 7.53
N GLU A 62 12.58 12.91 6.83
CA GLU A 62 12.45 13.72 5.63
C GLU A 62 11.65 12.99 4.54
N LYS A 63 11.87 11.67 4.39
CA LYS A 63 11.11 10.84 3.44
C LYS A 63 9.66 10.66 3.88
N PHE A 64 9.40 10.55 5.18
CA PHE A 64 8.04 10.48 5.68
C PHE A 64 7.29 11.81 5.51
N GLU A 65 7.95 12.93 5.77
CA GLU A 65 7.39 14.26 5.56
C GLU A 65 7.05 14.50 4.08
N GLN A 66 7.90 14.04 3.16
CA GLN A 66 7.62 14.04 1.73
C GLN A 66 6.39 13.18 1.40
N LEU A 67 6.37 11.91 1.85
CA LEU A 67 5.21 11.04 1.61
C LEU A 67 3.91 11.63 2.19
N LEU A 68 3.97 12.25 3.37
CA LEU A 68 2.80 12.84 4.01
C LEU A 68 2.18 13.98 3.19
N LEU A 69 3.00 14.72 2.43
CA LEU A 69 2.55 15.80 1.56
C LEU A 69 2.06 15.31 0.19
N GLU A 70 2.68 14.25 -0.34
CA GLU A 70 2.45 13.79 -1.72
C GLU A 70 1.52 12.58 -1.82
N ALA A 71 1.26 11.85 -0.72
CA ALA A 71 0.40 10.68 -0.74
C ALA A 71 -1.05 11.04 -1.05
N ARG A 72 -1.66 10.29 -1.97
CA ARG A 72 -3.10 10.30 -2.22
C ARG A 72 -3.81 9.22 -1.40
N ALA A 73 -3.73 9.33 -0.07
CA ALA A 73 -4.42 8.41 0.83
C ALA A 73 -5.04 9.14 2.02
N GLY A 74 -6.17 8.63 2.53
CA GLY A 74 -6.78 9.20 3.73
C GLY A 74 -6.08 8.80 5.04
N ILE A 75 -5.29 7.72 5.01
CA ILE A 75 -4.50 7.25 6.16
C ILE A 75 -3.06 7.06 5.71
N VAL A 76 -2.12 7.78 6.33
CA VAL A 76 -0.69 7.72 6.02
C VAL A 76 0.10 7.36 7.29
N ASN A 77 0.71 6.18 7.33
CA ASN A 77 1.40 5.65 8.50
C ASN A 77 2.94 5.70 8.37
N TRP A 78 3.64 6.00 9.46
CA TRP A 78 5.11 5.87 9.55
C TRP A 78 5.51 4.77 10.51
N ASN A 79 6.31 3.80 10.06
CA ASN A 79 6.85 2.71 10.89
C ASN A 79 5.78 1.95 11.71
N LYS A 80 4.58 1.84 11.13
CA LYS A 80 3.41 1.14 11.69
C LYS A 80 2.70 0.34 10.59
N PRO A 81 2.01 -0.76 10.93
CA PRO A 81 1.14 -1.47 10.00
C PRO A 81 0.09 -0.54 9.36
N LEU A 82 -0.36 -0.85 8.14
CA LEU A 82 -1.42 -0.10 7.45
C LEU A 82 -2.81 -0.35 8.06
N THR A 83 -3.00 -1.51 8.68
CA THR A 83 -4.25 -1.91 9.33
C THR A 83 -4.32 -1.46 10.78
N GLY A 84 -5.53 -1.42 11.34
CA GLY A 84 -5.73 -1.14 12.77
C GLY A 84 -5.76 0.36 13.09
N ALA A 85 -6.40 1.15 12.23
CA ALA A 85 -6.64 2.56 12.49
C ALA A 85 -7.41 2.77 13.80
N ALA A 86 -7.07 3.83 14.54
CA ALA A 86 -7.72 4.15 15.80
C ALA A 86 -9.18 4.55 15.57
N SER A 87 -10.09 3.98 16.35
CA SER A 87 -11.52 4.35 16.33
C SER A 87 -11.80 5.79 16.75
N THR A 88 -10.82 6.47 17.34
CA THR A 88 -10.87 7.88 17.74
C THR A 88 -10.44 8.85 16.64
N ALA A 89 -10.00 8.35 15.48
CA ALA A 89 -9.58 9.17 14.35
C ALA A 89 -10.50 8.90 13.13
N PRO A 90 -10.63 9.84 12.19
CA PRO A 90 -11.35 9.60 10.94
C PRO A 90 -10.78 8.40 10.18
N PHE A 91 -11.66 7.62 9.56
CA PHE A 91 -11.30 6.48 8.73
C PHE A 91 -12.02 6.58 7.38
N GLY A 92 -11.26 6.80 6.31
CA GLY A 92 -11.79 6.93 4.95
C GLY A 92 -10.67 7.12 3.96
N GLY A 93 -10.92 6.77 2.70
CA GLY A 93 -9.98 6.99 1.60
C GLY A 93 -10.34 8.21 0.76
N VAL A 94 -9.39 8.60 -0.08
CA VAL A 94 -9.57 9.56 -1.17
C VAL A 94 -9.56 8.82 -2.52
N GLY A 95 -10.05 9.45 -3.57
CA GLY A 95 -10.19 8.83 -4.90
C GLY A 95 -11.53 9.14 -5.52
#